data_AF-A0A1G9Z0B7-F1
#
_entry.id   AF-A0A1G9Z0B7-F1
#
_cell.length_a   1.000
_cell.length_b   1.000
_cell.length_c   1.000
_cell.angle_alpha   90.00
_cell.angle_beta   90.00
_cell.angle_gamma   90.00
#
_symmetry.space_group_name_H-M   'P 1'
#
loop_
_entity.id
_entity.type
_entity.pdbx_description
1 polymer ?
#
loop_
_entity_poly.entity_id
_entity_poly.type
_entity_poly.pdbx_seq_one_letter_code
_entity_poly.pdbx_strand_id
1 'polypeptide(L)'
;MRKLRVIISLAAALAALTISVQAYDLRKVSDITPEQLEPYMHPDTRHLAVDIIRICAQEGVSAEFIATVVRWERIPELHNWFGWKTDDGQYKAFATDTEGLEYCIHNIKTMYLTDTGEYYSGGYDVAAVSKLYNNTDFWREEIESGIMNIVERSGQP
;
A
#
# COMPACT_ATOMS: atom_id res chain seq x y z
N MET A 1 -29.84 -55.20 20.64
CA MET A 1 -29.94 -53.73 20.59
C MET A 1 -28.59 -53.12 20.98
N ARG A 2 -27.74 -52.74 20.01
CA ARG A 2 -26.47 -52.03 20.26
C ARG A 2 -26.64 -50.57 19.85
N LYS A 3 -26.48 -49.64 20.80
CA LYS A 3 -26.50 -48.19 20.55
C LYS A 3 -25.11 -47.77 20.09
N LEU A 4 -24.99 -47.38 18.82
CA LEU A 4 -23.79 -46.80 18.25
C LEU A 4 -23.74 -45.31 18.64
N ARG A 5 -22.74 -44.89 19.42
CA ARG A 5 -22.48 -43.49 19.72
C ARG A 5 -21.59 -42.93 18.61
N VAL A 6 -22.15 -42.07 17.76
CA VAL A 6 -21.38 -41.29 16.79
C VAL A 6 -20.81 -40.08 17.53
N ILE A 7 -19.48 -40.03 17.64
CA ILE A 7 -18.74 -38.86 18.09
C ILE A 7 -18.60 -37.96 16.86
N ILE A 8 -19.32 -36.83 16.86
CA ILE A 8 -19.14 -35.79 15.85
C ILE A 8 -17.95 -34.96 16.32
N SER A 9 -16.78 -35.21 15.74
CA SER A 9 -15.60 -34.36 15.88
C SER A 9 -15.87 -33.05 15.15
N LEU A 10 -16.11 -31.98 15.90
CA LEU A 10 -16.20 -30.62 15.37
C LEU A 10 -14.78 -30.13 15.04
N ALA A 11 -14.27 -30.50 13.87
CA ALA A 11 -13.11 -29.84 13.30
C ALA A 11 -13.56 -28.45 12.84
N ALA A 12 -13.31 -27.44 13.65
CA ALA A 12 -13.41 -26.05 13.23
C ALA A 12 -12.38 -25.84 12.11
N ALA A 13 -12.86 -25.86 10.86
CA ALA A 13 -12.06 -25.47 9.72
C ALA A 13 -11.71 -23.99 9.89
N LEU A 14 -10.48 -23.73 10.33
CA LEU A 14 -9.86 -22.42 10.23
C LEU A 14 -9.73 -22.13 8.73
N ALA A 15 -10.73 -21.49 8.14
CA ALA A 15 -10.61 -20.98 6.79
C ALA A 15 -9.56 -19.88 6.83
N ALA A 16 -8.33 -20.20 6.42
CA ALA A 16 -7.34 -19.20 6.08
C ALA A 16 -7.95 -18.38 4.95
N LEU A 17 -8.40 -17.16 5.27
CA LEU A 17 -8.76 -16.15 4.28
C LEU A 17 -7.47 -15.79 3.54
N THR A 18 -7.20 -16.48 2.43
CA THR A 18 -6.24 -16.01 1.43
C THR A 18 -6.88 -14.79 0.77
N ILE A 19 -6.59 -13.60 1.28
CA ILE A 19 -6.93 -12.35 0.61
C ILE A 19 -6.09 -12.32 -0.66
N SER A 20 -6.70 -12.42 -1.83
CA SER A 20 -5.99 -12.13 -3.08
C SER A 20 -5.79 -10.62 -3.20
N VAL A 21 -4.58 -10.16 -3.51
CA VAL A 21 -4.26 -8.73 -3.66
C VAL A 21 -5.10 -8.02 -4.71
N GLN A 22 -5.61 -8.75 -5.69
CA GLN A 22 -6.61 -8.25 -6.65
C GLN A 22 -7.86 -7.67 -5.97
N ALA A 23 -8.08 -7.93 -4.68
CA ALA A 23 -9.19 -7.39 -3.89
C ALA A 23 -8.76 -6.41 -2.78
N TYR A 24 -7.47 -6.06 -2.64
CA TYR A 24 -7.03 -5.11 -1.63
C TYR A 24 -7.37 -3.67 -2.06
N ASP A 25 -8.31 -3.04 -1.35
CA ASP A 25 -8.70 -1.65 -1.60
C ASP A 25 -7.59 -0.70 -1.12
N LEU A 26 -6.88 -0.06 -2.06
CA LEU A 26 -5.79 0.87 -1.75
C LEU A 26 -6.25 2.16 -1.07
N ARG A 27 -7.55 2.35 -0.86
CA ARG A 27 -8.15 3.45 -0.08
C ARG A 27 -8.43 3.06 1.37
N LYS A 28 -8.21 1.79 1.73
CA LYS A 28 -8.42 1.31 3.09
C LYS A 28 -7.40 1.96 4.03
N VAL A 29 -7.89 2.69 5.02
CA VAL A 29 -7.10 3.15 6.17
C VAL A 29 -7.08 2.03 7.19
N SER A 30 -5.91 1.52 7.53
CA SER A 30 -5.70 0.48 8.55
C SER A 30 -5.22 1.08 9.88
N ASP A 31 -5.28 0.28 10.95
CA ASP A 31 -4.76 0.64 12.28
C ASP A 31 -3.28 0.23 12.43
N ILE A 32 -2.50 0.26 11.34
CA ILE A 32 -1.10 -0.13 11.37
C ILE A 32 -0.26 0.89 12.16
N THR A 33 0.62 0.38 13.03
CA THR A 33 1.56 1.19 13.81
C THR A 33 2.90 1.37 13.08
N PRO A 34 3.69 2.41 13.42
CA PRO A 34 5.04 2.57 12.88
C PRO A 34 5.91 1.31 13.11
N GLU A 35 5.85 0.71 14.30
CA GLU A 35 6.63 -0.48 14.64
C GLU A 35 6.26 -1.71 13.79
N GLN A 36 5.01 -1.77 13.33
CA GLN A 36 4.55 -2.81 12.40
C GLN A 36 4.95 -2.51 10.96
N LEU A 37 5.04 -1.24 10.55
CA LEU A 37 5.31 -0.83 9.18
C LEU A 37 6.82 -0.79 8.85
N GLU A 38 7.62 -0.21 9.74
CA GLU A 38 9.07 0.03 9.55
C GLU A 38 9.88 -1.21 9.12
N PRO A 39 9.63 -2.44 9.65
CA PRO A 39 10.40 -3.62 9.26
C PRO A 39 10.30 -3.95 7.76
N TYR A 40 9.24 -3.50 7.09
CA TYR A 40 8.98 -3.77 5.67
C TYR A 40 9.39 -2.62 4.74
N MET A 41 9.74 -1.47 5.32
CA MET A 41 10.22 -0.29 4.59
C MET A 41 11.72 -0.39 4.27
N HIS A 42 12.15 0.32 3.21
CA HIS A 42 13.57 0.51 2.94
C HIS A 42 14.24 1.24 4.12
N PRO A 43 15.46 0.87 4.54
CA PRO A 43 16.16 1.51 5.66
C PRO A 43 16.13 3.03 5.62
N ASP A 44 16.40 3.62 4.45
CA ASP A 44 16.41 5.07 4.24
C ASP A 44 15.05 5.74 4.45
N THR A 45 13.94 5.01 4.43
CA THR A 45 12.58 5.56 4.56
C THR A 45 11.90 5.20 5.87
N ARG A 46 12.50 4.37 6.73
CA ARG A 46 11.86 3.92 7.99
C ARG A 46 11.45 5.08 8.89
N HIS A 47 12.29 6.12 8.93
CA HIS A 47 12.02 7.34 9.69
C HIS A 47 10.75 8.09 9.25
N LEU A 48 10.21 7.78 8.07
CA LEU A 48 8.98 8.37 7.52
C LEU A 48 7.70 7.63 7.95
N ALA A 49 7.79 6.48 8.62
CA ALA A 49 6.65 5.62 8.91
C ALA A 49 5.50 6.36 9.63
N VAL A 50 5.84 7.17 10.64
CA VAL A 50 4.87 7.97 11.40
C VAL A 50 4.12 8.96 10.48
N ASP A 51 4.84 9.68 9.63
CA ASP A 51 4.23 10.66 8.73
C ASP A 51 3.43 9.99 7.62
N ILE A 52 3.91 8.88 7.07
CA ILE A 52 3.16 8.08 6.08
C ILE A 52 1.82 7.65 6.67
N ILE A 53 1.81 7.03 7.85
CA ILE A 53 0.57 6.57 8.50
C ILE A 53 -0.38 7.75 8.74
N ARG A 54 0.12 8.85 9.29
CA ARG A 54 -0.68 10.05 9.57
C ARG A 54 -1.32 10.63 8.30
N ILE A 55 -0.52 10.84 7.25
CA ILE A 55 -0.97 11.48 6.01
C ILE A 55 -1.92 10.54 5.24
N CYS A 56 -1.60 9.24 5.19
CA CYS A 56 -2.46 8.24 4.58
C CYS A 56 -3.84 8.17 5.24
N ALA A 57 -3.89 8.25 6.58
CA ALA A 57 -5.16 8.31 7.30
C ALA A 57 -5.97 9.58 7.00
N GLN A 58 -5.31 10.73 6.83
CA GLN A 58 -5.96 11.98 6.45
C GLN A 58 -6.50 11.95 5.01
N GLU A 59 -5.76 11.33 4.10
CA GLU A 59 -6.12 11.26 2.69
C GLU A 59 -7.04 10.09 2.35
N GLY A 60 -7.17 9.08 3.22
CA GLY A 60 -7.95 7.88 2.90
C GLY A 60 -7.22 6.98 1.91
N VAL A 61 -5.92 6.76 2.13
CA VAL A 61 -5.04 5.91 1.32
C VAL A 61 -4.42 4.85 2.23
N SER A 62 -4.13 3.66 1.71
CA SER A 62 -3.43 2.60 2.44
C SER A 62 -1.98 2.99 2.71
N ALA A 63 -1.59 2.96 3.99
CA ALA A 63 -0.21 3.19 4.41
C ALA A 63 0.71 2.07 3.94
N GLU A 64 0.23 0.82 3.86
CA GLU A 64 0.96 -0.34 3.35
C GLU A 64 1.30 -0.19 1.88
N PHE A 65 0.34 0.30 1.09
CA PHE A 65 0.57 0.63 -0.31
C PHE A 65 1.64 1.70 -0.45
N ILE A 66 1.48 2.84 0.24
CA ILE A 66 2.45 3.94 0.16
C ILE A 66 3.84 3.52 0.64
N ALA A 67 3.94 2.78 1.74
CA ALA A 67 5.21 2.24 2.24
C ALA A 67 5.90 1.33 1.23
N THR A 68 5.13 0.60 0.42
CA THR A 68 5.67 -0.25 -0.63
C THR A 68 6.11 0.58 -1.85
N VAL A 69 5.41 1.66 -2.20
CA VAL A 69 5.83 2.57 -3.28
C VAL A 69 7.14 3.28 -2.95
N VAL A 70 7.25 3.87 -1.75
CA VAL A 70 8.47 4.58 -1.32
C VAL A 70 9.68 3.65 -1.16
N ARG A 71 9.45 2.33 -1.07
CA ARG A 71 10.50 1.30 -1.07
C ARG A 71 11.17 1.11 -2.43
N TRP A 72 10.63 1.62 -3.53
CA TRP A 72 11.24 1.48 -4.86
C TRP A 72 11.71 2.80 -5.45
N GLU A 73 10.91 3.84 -5.36
CA GLU A 73 11.20 5.14 -5.95
C GLU A 73 11.74 6.10 -4.88
N ARG A 74 13.01 6.54 -4.94
CA ARG A 74 13.57 7.46 -3.93
C ARG A 74 14.65 8.37 -4.48
N ILE A 75 14.57 9.64 -4.12
CA ILE A 75 15.57 10.68 -4.42
C ILE A 75 15.74 11.53 -3.14
N PRO A 76 16.47 11.01 -2.13
CA PRO A 76 16.56 11.60 -0.80
C PRO A 76 17.01 13.06 -0.79
N GLU A 77 17.93 13.43 -1.67
CA GLU A 77 18.49 14.77 -1.79
C GLU A 77 17.47 15.82 -2.25
N LEU A 78 16.33 15.38 -2.79
CA LEU A 78 15.22 16.23 -3.23
C LEU A 78 13.99 16.12 -2.33
N HIS A 79 14.06 15.38 -1.22
CA HIS A 79 12.91 15.03 -0.38
C HIS A 79 11.77 14.36 -1.19
N ASN A 80 12.14 13.67 -2.27
CA ASN A 80 11.21 13.06 -3.22
C ASN A 80 11.27 11.54 -3.11
N TRP A 81 10.38 11.00 -2.29
CA TRP A 81 10.31 9.58 -1.96
C TRP A 81 9.40 8.77 -2.89
N PHE A 82 9.03 9.34 -4.05
CA PHE A 82 8.12 8.71 -5.01
C PHE A 82 8.63 8.78 -6.45
N GLY A 83 9.81 9.38 -6.67
CA GLY A 83 10.35 9.60 -8.01
C GLY A 83 9.50 10.58 -8.83
N TRP A 84 8.71 11.44 -8.18
CA TRP A 84 7.74 12.29 -8.86
C TRP A 84 8.41 13.30 -9.79
N LYS A 85 7.88 13.48 -10.99
CA LYS A 85 8.42 14.41 -11.99
C LYS A 85 7.48 15.59 -12.21
N THR A 86 8.07 16.72 -12.59
CA THR A 86 7.37 17.89 -13.14
C THR A 86 7.09 17.68 -14.63
N ASP A 87 6.23 18.52 -15.21
CA ASP A 87 5.80 18.41 -16.62
C ASP A 87 6.95 18.55 -17.63
N ASP A 88 8.05 19.19 -17.23
CA ASP A 88 9.28 19.29 -18.01
C ASP A 88 10.18 18.04 -17.93
N GLY A 89 9.72 17.01 -17.21
CA GLY A 89 10.40 15.73 -17.03
C GLY A 89 11.49 15.71 -15.97
N GLN A 90 11.72 16.82 -15.25
CA GLN A 90 12.66 16.87 -14.13
C GLN A 90 12.06 16.26 -12.86
N TYR A 91 12.91 15.77 -11.95
CA TYR A 91 12.42 15.34 -10.64
C TYR A 91 12.01 16.55 -9.81
N LYS A 92 10.83 16.46 -9.20
CA LYS A 92 10.32 17.50 -8.31
C LYS A 92 11.14 17.51 -7.02
N ALA A 93 11.59 18.68 -6.61
CA ALA A 93 12.20 18.89 -5.29
C ALA A 93 11.17 19.47 -4.33
N PHE A 94 11.25 19.05 -3.07
CA PHE A 94 10.42 19.53 -1.96
C PHE A 94 11.31 20.17 -0.90
N ALA A 95 10.75 21.07 -0.07
CA ALA A 95 11.53 21.71 0.98
C ALA A 95 11.71 20.80 2.21
N THR A 96 10.80 19.85 2.43
CA THR A 96 10.87 18.86 3.52
C THR A 96 10.30 17.52 3.08
N ASP A 97 10.64 16.44 3.80
CA ASP A 97 10.08 15.11 3.57
C ASP A 97 8.55 15.10 3.72
N THR A 98 8.03 15.78 4.74
CA THR A 98 6.59 15.88 4.98
C THR A 98 5.87 16.56 3.83
N GLU A 99 6.41 17.65 3.28
CA GLU A 99 5.84 18.31 2.10
C GLU A 99 5.82 17.37 0.88
N GLY A 100 6.91 16.62 0.66
CA GLY A 100 7.00 15.64 -0.41
C GLY A 100 5.97 14.52 -0.26
N LEU A 101 5.81 13.99 0.96
CA LEU A 101 4.80 12.98 1.27
C LEU A 101 3.37 13.51 1.05
N GLU A 102 3.04 14.68 1.59
CA GLU A 102 1.70 15.30 1.45
C GLU A 102 1.36 15.54 -0.02
N TYR A 103 2.28 16.12 -0.79
CA TYR A 103 2.07 16.34 -2.21
C TYR A 103 1.88 15.04 -2.98
N CYS A 104 2.79 14.07 -2.83
CA CYS A 104 2.76 12.86 -3.62
C CYS A 104 1.57 11.96 -3.26
N ILE A 105 1.25 11.78 -1.98
CA ILE A 105 0.11 10.96 -1.54
C ILE A 105 -1.21 11.58 -2.02
N HIS A 106 -1.34 12.90 -1.96
CA HIS A 106 -2.51 13.60 -2.50
C HIS A 106 -2.66 13.39 -4.01
N ASN A 107 -1.58 13.51 -4.78
CA ASN A 107 -1.62 13.28 -6.23
C ASN A 107 -1.91 11.80 -6.56
N ILE A 108 -1.32 10.86 -5.81
CA ILE A 108 -1.64 9.43 -5.97
C ILE A 108 -3.14 9.19 -5.79
N LYS A 109 -3.72 9.75 -4.72
CA LYS A 109 -5.16 9.65 -4.48
C LYS A 109 -5.96 10.24 -5.62
N THR A 110 -5.73 11.51 -5.94
CA THR A 110 -6.57 12.26 -6.89
C THR A 110 -6.46 11.72 -8.32
N MET A 111 -5.27 11.30 -8.74
CA MET A 111 -5.02 10.86 -10.12
C MET A 111 -5.40 9.40 -10.34
N TYR A 112 -5.28 8.53 -9.31
CA TYR A 112 -5.43 7.09 -9.46
C TYR A 112 -6.50 6.46 -8.57
N LEU A 113 -6.78 7.00 -7.38
CA LEU A 113 -7.62 6.35 -6.36
C LEU A 113 -8.96 7.04 -6.09
N THR A 114 -9.47 7.86 -7.03
CA THR A 114 -10.81 8.45 -6.96
C THR A 114 -11.67 8.06 -8.17
N ASP A 115 -13.00 8.11 -8.00
CA ASP A 115 -13.96 7.79 -9.08
C ASP A 115 -13.80 8.71 -10.31
N THR A 116 -13.16 9.86 -10.14
CA THR A 116 -12.93 10.89 -11.17
C THR A 116 -11.46 11.09 -11.53
N GLY A 117 -10.56 10.18 -11.12
CA GLY A 117 -9.12 10.36 -11.35
C GLY A 117 -8.76 10.42 -12.83
N GLU A 118 -7.77 11.25 -13.18
CA GLU A 118 -7.37 11.52 -14.58
C GLU A 118 -6.99 10.25 -15.36
N TYR A 119 -6.36 9.29 -14.67
CA TYR A 119 -5.94 8.04 -15.28
C TYR A 119 -6.97 6.91 -15.08
N TYR A 120 -8.14 7.19 -14.50
CA TYR A 120 -9.10 6.17 -14.10
C TYR A 120 -9.89 5.54 -15.27
N SER A 121 -9.85 4.21 -15.35
CA SER A 121 -10.89 3.38 -15.97
C SER A 121 -11.11 2.07 -15.19
N GLY A 122 -11.67 2.14 -13.97
CA GLY A 122 -12.41 1.02 -13.39
C GLY A 122 -11.81 0.20 -12.23
N GLY A 123 -10.83 0.67 -11.45
CA GLY A 123 -10.37 -0.06 -10.25
C GLY A 123 -9.47 0.73 -9.28
N TYR A 124 -9.41 0.28 -8.01
CA TYR A 124 -8.62 0.85 -6.89
C TYR A 124 -7.56 -0.12 -6.35
N ASP A 125 -7.23 -1.13 -7.14
CA ASP A 125 -6.25 -2.17 -6.82
C ASP A 125 -4.90 -1.85 -7.48
N VAL A 126 -3.85 -2.59 -7.08
CA VAL A 126 -2.49 -2.39 -7.61
C VAL A 126 -2.43 -2.65 -9.11
N ALA A 127 -3.23 -3.59 -9.64
CA ALA A 127 -3.23 -3.93 -11.05
C ALA A 127 -3.76 -2.77 -11.92
N ALA A 128 -4.74 -2.01 -11.44
CA ALA A 128 -5.25 -0.81 -12.09
C ALA A 128 -4.21 0.32 -12.04
N VAL A 129 -3.67 0.62 -10.85
CA VAL A 129 -2.67 1.70 -10.67
C VAL A 129 -1.40 1.43 -11.47
N SER A 130 -0.91 0.18 -11.47
CA SER A 130 0.35 -0.19 -12.13
C SER A 130 0.33 0.06 -13.63
N LYS A 131 -0.81 -0.13 -14.32
CA LYS A 131 -0.90 0.12 -15.78
C LYS A 131 -0.61 1.57 -16.15
N LEU A 132 -0.83 2.49 -15.22
CA LEU A 132 -0.86 3.94 -15.49
C LEU A 132 0.28 4.67 -14.79
N TYR A 133 0.77 4.15 -13.66
CA TYR A 133 1.85 4.75 -12.90
C TYR A 133 3.26 4.36 -13.41
N ASN A 134 3.50 3.05 -13.61
CA ASN A 134 4.83 2.54 -14.02
C ASN A 134 4.75 1.64 -15.28
N ASN A 135 3.56 1.13 -15.61
CA ASN A 135 3.24 0.25 -16.74
C ASN A 135 4.17 -0.98 -16.88
N THR A 136 4.73 -1.46 -15.77
CA THR A 136 5.57 -2.66 -15.72
C THR A 136 4.96 -3.74 -14.85
N ASP A 137 4.95 -4.99 -15.34
CA ASP A 137 4.48 -6.14 -14.57
C ASP A 137 5.34 -6.38 -13.32
N PHE A 138 6.65 -6.10 -13.41
CA PHE A 138 7.56 -6.17 -12.29
C PHE A 138 7.16 -5.24 -11.14
N TRP A 139 6.88 -3.96 -11.43
CA TRP A 139 6.45 -3.03 -10.39
C TRP A 139 5.15 -3.49 -9.74
N ARG A 140 4.17 -3.94 -10.54
CA ARG A 140 2.91 -4.49 -10.00
C ARG A 140 3.20 -5.60 -8.99
N GLU A 141 3.94 -6.62 -9.39
CA GLU A 141 4.21 -7.80 -8.58
C GLU A 141 4.95 -7.46 -7.28
N GLU A 142 5.92 -6.55 -7.34
CA GLU A 142 6.65 -6.10 -6.15
C GLU A 142 5.77 -5.29 -5.18
N ILE A 143 4.87 -4.44 -5.70
CA ILE A 143 3.92 -3.71 -4.87
C ILE A 143 2.90 -4.68 -4.23
N GLU A 144 2.34 -5.61 -5.01
CA GLU A 144 1.37 -6.58 -4.51
C GLU A 144 1.97 -7.47 -3.41
N SER A 145 3.18 -8.00 -3.67
CA SER A 145 3.91 -8.82 -2.70
C SER A 145 4.27 -8.04 -1.44
N GLY A 146 4.67 -6.78 -1.58
CA GLY A 146 4.99 -5.92 -0.43
C GLY A 146 3.78 -5.67 0.46
N ILE A 147 2.63 -5.32 -0.11
CA ILE A 147 1.38 -5.12 0.65
C ILE A 147 1.00 -6.39 1.41
N MET A 148 1.00 -7.56 0.76
CA MET A 148 0.65 -8.82 1.45
C MET A 148 1.59 -9.14 2.60
N ASN A 149 2.90 -8.98 2.39
CA ASN A 149 3.86 -9.22 3.44
C ASN A 149 3.62 -8.32 4.65
N ILE A 150 3.23 -7.06 4.43
CA ILE A 150 2.88 -6.15 5.52
C ILE A 150 1.58 -6.60 6.19
N VAL A 151 0.50 -6.81 5.44
CA VAL A 151 -0.84 -7.14 5.97
C VAL A 151 -0.82 -8.45 6.75
N GLU A 152 -0.30 -9.54 6.17
CA GLU A 152 -0.28 -10.87 6.79
C GLU A 152 0.54 -10.90 8.08
N ARG A 153 1.65 -10.16 8.13
CA ARG A 153 2.62 -10.24 9.23
C ARG A 153 2.46 -9.15 10.28
N SER A 154 1.77 -8.06 9.95
CA SER A 154 1.34 -7.05 10.93
C SER A 154 0.11 -7.48 11.73
N GLY A 155 -0.59 -8.53 11.28
CA GLY A 155 -1.81 -9.03 11.93
C GLY A 155 -3.04 -8.17 11.64
N GLN A 156 -3.00 -7.38 10.56
CA GLN A 156 -4.15 -6.61 10.09
C GLN A 156 -5.12 -7.54 9.34
N PRO A 157 -6.45 -7.39 9.54
CA PRO A 157 -7.46 -8.19 8.84
C PRO A 157 -7.63 -7.80 7.37
#